data_AF-A0A9Q0F6V2-F1
#
_entry.id   AF-A0A9Q0F6V2-F1
#
_cell.length_a   1.000
_cell.length_b   1.000
_cell.length_c   1.000
_cell.angle_alpha   90.00
_cell.angle_beta   90.00
_cell.angle_gamma   90.00
#
_symmetry.space_group_name_H-M   'P 1'
#
loop_
_entity.id
_entity.type
_entity.pdbx_description
1 polymer ?
#
loop_
_entity_poly.entity_id
_entity_poly.type
_entity_poly.pdbx_seq_one_letter_code
_entity_poly.pdbx_strand_id
1 'polypeptide(L)' 'SDFPKDFYFGSATSAYQVEGAANKSGRGPNRIKDGSNGGVAADFYNRYKEDLKTIKGTGLNAFGFSISWSRIIPR' A
#
# COMPACT_ATOMS: atom_id res chain seq x y z
N SER A 1 -31.12 -5.54 5.79
CA SER A 1 -29.77 -4.96 5.63
C SER A 1 -29.86 -3.88 4.57
N ASP A 2 -29.14 -2.78 4.75
CA ASP A 2 -29.27 -1.59 3.88
C ASP A 2 -28.45 -1.68 2.58
N PHE A 3 -27.66 -2.75 2.40
CA PHE A 3 -26.76 -2.94 1.26
C PHE A 3 -27.06 -4.24 0.48
N PRO A 4 -26.80 -4.28 -0.84
CA PRO A 4 -26.82 -5.51 -1.64
C PRO A 4 -25.91 -6.60 -1.07
N LYS A 5 -26.25 -7.87 -1.33
CA LYS A 5 -25.45 -9.02 -0.86
C LYS A 5 -23.99 -8.97 -1.33
N ASP A 6 -23.75 -8.43 -2.52
CA ASP A 6 -22.44 -8.37 -3.16
C ASP A 6 -21.79 -6.98 -3.03
N PHE A 7 -22.23 -6.16 -2.06
CA PHE A 7 -21.64 -4.85 -1.84
C PHE A 7 -20.23 -4.97 -1.24
N TYR A 8 -19.28 -4.19 -1.79
CA TYR A 8 -17.90 -4.18 -1.31
C TYR A 8 -17.69 -3.15 -0.19
N PHE A 9 -17.30 -3.66 0.97
CA PHE A 9 -16.71 -2.88 2.05
C PHE A 9 -15.23 -3.19 2.12
N GLY A 10 -14.41 -2.18 1.83
CA GLY A 10 -12.96 -2.36 1.76
C GLY A 10 -12.18 -1.20 2.33
N SER A 11 -10.86 -1.42 2.44
CA SER A 11 -9.87 -0.39 2.73
C SER A 11 -8.97 -0.17 1.51
N ALA A 12 -8.31 0.99 1.44
CA ALA A 12 -7.43 1.33 0.33
C ALA A 12 -6.10 1.92 0.82
N THR A 13 -5.03 1.63 0.08
CA THR A 13 -3.67 2.16 0.32
C THR A 13 -3.01 2.60 -0.98
N SER A 14 -1.92 3.37 -0.90
CA SER A 14 -1.09 3.70 -2.06
C SER A 14 0.36 3.30 -1.85
N ALA A 15 1.02 2.89 -2.94
CA ALA A 15 2.34 2.27 -2.94
C ALA A 15 3.40 3.14 -2.25
N TYR A 16 3.42 4.44 -2.53
CA TYR A 16 4.39 5.34 -1.89
C TYR A 16 4.18 5.46 -0.38
N GLN A 17 2.93 5.46 0.05
CA GLN A 17 2.57 5.72 1.44
C GLN A 17 2.81 4.51 2.34
N VAL A 18 2.71 3.29 1.81
CA VAL A 18 2.74 2.07 2.65
C VAL A 18 3.87 1.09 2.33
N GLU A 19 4.37 1.00 1.09
CA GLU A 19 5.31 -0.08 0.72
C GLU A 19 6.66 0.03 1.42
N GLY A 20 7.26 1.22 1.49
CA GLY A 20 8.65 1.35 1.91
C GLY A 20 9.62 0.79 0.89
N ALA A 21 10.73 0.20 1.34
CA ALA A 21 11.75 -0.45 0.51
C ALA A 21 12.18 0.39 -0.72
N ALA A 22 12.28 1.71 -0.57
CA ALA A 22 12.55 2.63 -1.68
C ALA A 22 13.91 2.36 -2.35
N ASN A 23 14.88 1.88 -1.55
CA ASN A 23 16.26 1.63 -1.98
C ASN A 23 16.42 0.31 -2.76
N LYS A 24 15.44 -0.62 -2.68
CA LYS A 24 15.50 -1.91 -3.39
C LYS A 24 15.08 -1.80 -4.86
N SER A 25 14.68 -0.63 -5.35
CA SER A 25 14.12 -0.47 -6.70
C SER A 25 14.40 0.89 -7.37
N GLY A 26 15.52 1.56 -7.06
CA GLY A 26 15.97 2.74 -7.81
C GLY A 26 15.02 3.95 -7.76
N ARG A 27 14.34 4.19 -6.63
CA ARG A 27 13.35 5.27 -6.52
C ARG A 27 14.01 6.65 -6.38
N GLY A 28 13.63 7.60 -7.25
CA GLY A 28 14.16 8.98 -7.27
C GLY A 28 13.79 9.86 -6.04
N PRO A 29 14.42 11.04 -5.89
CA PRO A 29 14.39 11.87 -4.67
C PRO A 29 13.00 12.45 -4.32
N ASN A 30 12.75 12.63 -3.02
CA ASN A 30 11.45 12.99 -2.45
C ASN A 30 11.16 14.50 -2.48
N ARG A 31 9.86 14.87 -2.52
CA ARG A 31 9.34 16.25 -2.48
C ARG A 31 8.39 16.49 -1.29
N ILE A 32 8.68 15.94 -0.11
CA ILE A 32 7.85 16.17 1.09
C ILE A 32 8.34 17.42 1.83
N LYS A 33 7.39 18.28 2.23
CA LYS A 33 7.65 19.60 2.84
C LYS A 33 8.47 19.54 4.14
N ASP A 34 8.33 18.47 4.91
CA ASP A 34 9.03 18.25 6.19
C ASP A 34 10.36 17.48 6.05
N GLY A 35 10.76 17.13 4.82
CA GLY A 35 11.96 16.34 4.54
C GLY A 35 11.84 14.85 4.85
N SER A 36 10.67 14.37 5.27
CA SER A 36 10.42 12.94 5.48
C SER A 36 10.40 12.16 4.16
N ASN A 37 10.47 10.83 4.24
CA ASN A 37 10.44 9.97 3.07
C ASN A 37 9.70 8.66 3.31
N GLY A 38 9.14 8.10 2.24
CA GLY A 38 8.58 6.75 2.21
C GLY A 38 9.65 5.64 2.09
N GLY A 39 10.83 5.82 2.69
CA GLY A 39 11.93 4.86 2.61
C GLY A 39 11.61 3.53 3.29
N VAL A 40 11.00 3.59 4.48
CA VAL A 40 10.52 2.44 5.27
C VAL A 40 8.98 2.38 5.28
N ALA A 41 8.30 3.53 5.42
CA ALA A 41 6.84 3.62 5.44
C ALA A 41 6.20 2.64 6.47
N ALA A 42 5.11 1.95 6.11
CA ALA A 42 4.50 0.89 6.92
C ALA A 42 5.16 -0.50 6.71
N ASP A 43 6.22 -0.57 5.89
CA ASP A 43 6.91 -1.79 5.49
C ASP A 43 6.00 -2.85 4.84
N PHE A 44 4.92 -2.39 4.17
CA PHE A 44 3.96 -3.26 3.50
C PHE A 44 4.64 -4.14 2.43
N TYR A 45 5.75 -3.68 1.84
CA TYR A 45 6.53 -4.47 0.88
C TYR A 45 7.00 -5.82 1.46
N ASN A 46 7.48 -5.83 2.70
CA ASN A 46 7.95 -7.06 3.34
C ASN A 46 6.83 -7.75 4.15
N ARG A 47 5.82 -6.99 4.60
CA ARG A 47 4.80 -7.46 5.56
C ARG A 47 3.41 -7.68 4.98
N TYR A 48 3.22 -7.55 3.66
CA TYR A 48 1.90 -7.63 3.01
C TYR A 48 1.08 -8.88 3.41
N LYS A 49 1.72 -10.02 3.68
CA LYS A 49 1.01 -11.25 4.10
C LYS A 49 0.34 -11.08 5.46
N GLU A 50 1.01 -10.44 6.42
CA GLU A 50 0.46 -10.14 7.74
C GLU A 50 -0.65 -9.10 7.63
N ASP A 51 -0.40 -8.05 6.86
CA ASP A 51 -1.35 -6.95 6.67
C ASP A 51 -2.65 -7.45 6.01
N LEU A 52 -2.56 -8.29 4.97
CA LEU A 52 -3.71 -8.92 4.33
C LEU A 52 -4.48 -9.85 5.29
N LYS A 53 -3.76 -10.57 6.17
CA LYS A 53 -4.40 -11.40 7.19
C LYS A 53 -5.17 -10.54 8.20
N THR A 54 -4.60 -9.41 8.61
CA THR A 54 -5.26 -8.44 9.49
C THR A 54 -6.49 -7.83 8.84
N ILE A 55 -6.39 -7.39 7.58
CA ILE A 55 -7.51 -6.84 6.79
C ILE A 55 -8.63 -7.87 6.64
N LYS A 56 -8.30 -9.15 6.42
CA LYS A 56 -9.30 -10.22 6.39
C LYS A 56 -9.99 -10.39 7.75
N GLY A 57 -9.27 -10.19 8.85
CA GLY A 57 -9.79 -10.28 10.21
C GLY A 57 -10.80 -9.20 10.58
N THR A 58 -10.83 -8.06 9.87
CA THR A 58 -11.80 -6.98 10.13
C THR A 58 -13.17 -7.20 9.47
N GLY A 59 -13.33 -8.26 8.67
CA GLY A 59 -14.57 -8.55 7.94
C GLY A 59 -14.73 -7.78 6.63
N LEU A 60 -13.69 -7.07 6.17
CA LEU A 60 -13.68 -6.42 4.87
C LEU A 60 -13.60 -7.47 3.74
N ASN A 61 -14.30 -7.20 2.64
CA ASN A 61 -14.36 -8.08 1.47
C ASN A 61 -13.68 -7.49 0.23
N ALA A 62 -13.08 -6.29 0.35
CA ALA A 62 -12.28 -5.67 -0.68
C ALA A 62 -11.02 -5.00 -0.10
N PHE A 63 -9.93 -5.00 -0.87
CA PHE A 63 -8.71 -4.27 -0.55
C PHE A 63 -8.15 -3.62 -1.81
N GLY A 64 -8.12 -2.29 -1.83
CA GLY A 64 -7.54 -1.49 -2.91
C GLY A 64 -6.07 -1.15 -2.64
N PHE A 65 -5.22 -1.32 -3.64
CA PHE A 65 -3.84 -0.84 -3.59
C PHE A 65 -3.39 -0.37 -4.97
N SER A 66 -2.45 0.58 -5.01
CA SER A 66 -1.82 1.03 -6.27
C SER A 66 -0.50 0.30 -6.51
N ILE A 67 -0.08 0.17 -7.76
CA ILE A 67 1.22 -0.39 -8.12
C ILE A 67 2.25 0.74 -8.31
N SER A 68 3.43 0.62 -7.71
CA SER A 68 4.53 1.58 -7.92
C SER A 68 5.10 1.45 -9.34
N TRP A 69 4.78 2.38 -10.24
CA TRP A 69 5.25 2.35 -11.63
C TRP A 69 6.78 2.24 -11.76
N SER A 70 7.53 2.95 -10.91
CA SER A 70 9.00 2.91 -10.88
C SER A 70 9.58 1.54 -10.52
N ARG A 71 8.78 0.63 -9.94
CA ARG A 71 9.20 -0.76 -9.68
C ARG A 71 8.95 -1.67 -10.88
N ILE A 72 7.94 -1.36 -11.70
CA ILE A 72 7.59 -2.13 -12.90
C ILE A 72 8.51 -1.73 -14.06
N ILE A 73 8.72 -0.42 -14.24
CA ILE A 73 9.62 0.14 -15.25
C ILE A 73 10.59 1.08 -14.53
N PRO A 74 11.68 0.54 -13.97
CA PRO A 74 12.78 1.36 -13.47
C PRO A 74 13.43 2.08 -14.66
N ARG A 75 13.68 3.39 -14.51
CA ARG A 75 14.44 4.18 -15.48
C ARG A 75 15.93 4.16 -15.13
#